data_AF-A0A804ILY9-F1
#
_entry.id   AF-A0A804ILY9-F1
#
_cell.length_a   1.000
_cell.length_b   1.000
_cell.length_c   1.000
_cell.angle_alpha   90.00
_cell.angle_beta   90.00
_cell.angle_gamma   90.00
#
_symmetry.space_group_name_H-M   'P 1'
#
loop_
_entity.id
_entity.type
_entity.pdbx_description
1 polymer ?
#
loop_
_entity_poly.entity_id
_entity_poly.type
_entity_poly.pdbx_seq_one_letter_code
_entity_poly.pdbx_strand_id
1 'polypeptide(L)'
;MSGGFLRSGGRRAHGLLLRQLRPSPLCGELSKSSSAPVRAYNRSHLLSSKFKQTSTGHSPASPSLYSPSLSPATAAVSSSSSIRNGFVSWYLGMIEARPILTKSLTAGAIFTAADISSQQIITLSSSDSLDLIRTLRMAGYGMFISGPSLHFWFNFVSRVLPKRDVLTTFKKMALGQAIYGPIMTGVFFSLNAGLQGETGAEIFARLKRDLIPTLKSGVVYWPICDFITFKFIPVRLQPLVSNSFSFLWTIYITYMASLEKADVEKISTD
;
A
#
# COMPACT_ATOMS: atom_id res chain seq x y z
N MET A 1 -22.98 7.76 6.65
CA MET A 1 -21.91 8.02 5.66
C MET A 1 -22.08 6.98 4.58
N SER A 2 -22.54 7.38 3.38
CA SER A 2 -22.92 6.37 2.39
C SER A 2 -21.74 5.51 1.97
N GLY A 3 -21.78 4.21 2.30
CA GLY A 3 -20.91 3.15 1.76
C GLY A 3 -21.02 2.98 0.23
N GLY A 4 -21.69 3.90 -0.47
CA GLY A 4 -21.82 3.95 -1.92
C GLY A 4 -20.49 4.09 -2.65
N PHE A 5 -19.45 4.59 -1.99
CA PHE A 5 -18.09 4.64 -2.53
C PHE A 5 -17.53 3.25 -2.88
N LEU A 6 -17.93 2.24 -2.12
CA LEU A 6 -17.51 0.86 -2.26
C LEU A 6 -18.45 0.05 -3.18
N ARG A 7 -19.49 0.69 -3.73
CA ARG A 7 -20.51 -0.01 -4.52
C ARG A 7 -19.94 -0.40 -5.89
N SER A 8 -20.03 -1.70 -6.19
CA SER A 8 -19.66 -2.25 -7.49
C SER A 8 -20.47 -1.59 -8.62
N GLY A 9 -19.79 -0.89 -9.54
CA GLY A 9 -20.37 -0.34 -10.76
C GLY A 9 -20.70 -1.39 -11.84
N GLY A 10 -20.72 -2.69 -11.48
CA GLY A 10 -20.73 -3.80 -12.44
C GLY A 10 -21.98 -3.96 -13.32
N ARG A 11 -23.09 -3.25 -13.07
CA ARG A 11 -24.34 -3.46 -13.82
C ARG A 11 -24.56 -2.56 -15.04
N ARG A 12 -23.80 -1.47 -15.22
CA ARG A 12 -23.95 -0.61 -16.42
C ARG A 12 -22.98 -0.95 -17.56
N ALA A 13 -21.84 -1.57 -17.26
CA ALA A 13 -20.84 -1.88 -18.30
C ALA A 13 -21.23 -3.06 -19.22
N HIS A 14 -22.03 -4.01 -18.74
CA HIS A 14 -22.47 -5.16 -19.55
C HIS A 14 -23.53 -4.80 -20.61
N GLY A 15 -24.28 -3.71 -20.43
CA GLY A 15 -25.27 -3.27 -21.42
C GLY A 15 -24.68 -2.50 -22.61
N LEU A 16 -23.49 -1.92 -22.44
CA LEU A 16 -22.83 -1.10 -23.47
C LEU A 16 -21.88 -1.91 -24.35
N LEU A 17 -21.35 -3.03 -23.86
CA LEU A 17 -20.47 -3.92 -24.65
C LEU A 17 -21.22 -4.84 -25.61
N LEU A 18 -22.52 -5.08 -25.42
CA LEU A 18 -23.31 -5.94 -26.30
C LEU A 18 -24.01 -5.21 -27.45
N ARG A 19 -23.89 -3.86 -27.54
CA ARG A 19 -24.49 -3.07 -28.62
C ARG A 19 -23.53 -2.74 -29.77
N GLN A 20 -22.27 -3.17 -29.68
CA GLN A 20 -21.21 -2.89 -30.67
C GLN A 20 -20.91 -4.07 -31.61
N LEU A 21 -21.61 -5.21 -31.47
CA LEU A 21 -21.37 -6.40 -32.30
C LEU A 21 -22.55 -6.68 -33.23
N ARG A 22 -22.64 -5.91 -34.31
CA ARG A 22 -23.36 -6.34 -35.53
C ARG A 22 -22.50 -5.99 -36.75
N PRO A 23 -22.05 -6.97 -37.55
CA PRO A 23 -21.18 -6.71 -38.69
C PRO A 23 -21.99 -6.55 -39.98
N SER A 24 -21.50 -5.71 -40.90
CA SER A 24 -21.86 -5.71 -42.33
C SER A 24 -20.74 -5.06 -43.16
N PRO A 25 -20.58 -5.41 -44.46
CA PRO A 25 -19.27 -5.71 -45.05
C PRO A 25 -18.86 -4.81 -46.23
N LEU A 26 -17.68 -5.13 -46.81
CA LEU A 26 -17.10 -4.73 -48.12
C LEU A 26 -16.45 -3.33 -48.16
N CYS A 27 -15.34 -3.05 -48.86
CA CYS A 27 -14.31 -3.79 -49.62
C CYS A 27 -13.26 -2.71 -50.03
N GLY A 28 -11.98 -3.04 -50.23
CA GLY A 28 -11.05 -2.17 -50.97
C GLY A 28 -9.58 -2.15 -50.52
N GLU A 29 -8.81 -3.12 -51.03
CA GLU A 29 -7.38 -3.15 -51.44
C GLU A 29 -6.32 -2.19 -50.82
N LEU A 30 -5.21 -2.68 -50.23
CA LEU A 30 -3.98 -3.32 -50.76
C LEU A 30 -2.85 -2.31 -51.10
N SER A 31 -1.76 -2.31 -50.31
CA SER A 31 -0.36 -2.39 -50.80
C SER A 31 0.72 -2.22 -49.69
N LYS A 32 1.35 -3.36 -49.36
CA LYS A 32 2.80 -3.68 -49.27
C LYS A 32 3.78 -3.01 -48.27
N SER A 33 4.49 -3.94 -47.59
CA SER A 33 5.93 -3.99 -47.20
C SER A 33 6.40 -3.00 -46.10
N SER A 34 7.28 -3.33 -45.14
CA SER A 34 8.38 -4.28 -45.10
C SER A 34 8.89 -4.48 -43.66
N SER A 35 9.28 -5.72 -43.34
CA SER A 35 10.41 -6.17 -42.49
C SER A 35 10.66 -5.58 -41.07
N ALA A 36 10.46 -6.44 -40.07
CA ALA A 36 11.21 -6.48 -38.80
C ALA A 36 12.64 -7.11 -39.04
N PRO A 37 13.60 -7.18 -38.08
CA PRO A 37 13.39 -7.76 -36.74
C PRO A 37 14.15 -7.16 -35.54
N VAL A 38 13.62 -7.57 -34.40
CA VAL A 38 14.15 -7.70 -33.04
C VAL A 38 15.65 -8.02 -32.95
N ARG A 39 16.35 -7.41 -31.98
CA ARG A 39 17.64 -7.91 -31.47
C ARG A 39 17.61 -8.04 -29.95
N ALA A 40 17.72 -9.28 -29.49
CA ALA A 40 17.93 -9.67 -28.11
C ALA A 40 19.44 -9.83 -27.81
N TYR A 41 19.75 -9.74 -26.51
CA TYR A 41 20.81 -10.48 -25.80
C TYR A 41 22.28 -10.16 -26.15
N ASN A 42 23.08 -9.74 -25.15
CA ASN A 42 23.97 -10.69 -24.48
C ASN A 42 24.62 -10.11 -23.20
N ARG A 43 24.78 -11.00 -22.22
CA ARG A 43 25.42 -10.84 -20.93
C ARG A 43 26.71 -11.66 -20.99
N SER A 44 27.87 -11.07 -20.71
CA SER A 44 29.11 -11.82 -20.55
C SER A 44 29.69 -11.66 -19.15
N HIS A 45 29.77 -12.79 -18.45
CA HIS A 45 30.62 -13.05 -17.29
C HIS A 45 32.08 -13.29 -17.74
N LEU A 46 32.95 -13.43 -16.72
CA LEU A 46 34.29 -14.07 -16.71
C LEU A 46 35.45 -13.07 -16.93
N LEU A 47 36.61 -13.14 -16.27
CA LEU A 47 37.19 -13.97 -15.20
C LEU A 47 38.58 -13.37 -14.88
N SER A 48 39.20 -13.87 -13.81
CA SER A 48 40.66 -13.99 -13.62
C SER A 48 41.40 -12.81 -12.98
N SER A 49 42.48 -13.00 -12.24
CA SER A 49 42.84 -13.93 -11.16
C SER A 49 44.15 -13.39 -10.57
N LYS A 50 44.33 -13.59 -9.26
CA LYS A 50 45.57 -13.95 -8.54
C LYS A 50 46.90 -13.23 -8.83
N PHE A 51 47.43 -12.72 -7.70
CA PHE A 51 48.75 -13.06 -7.14
C PHE A 51 49.96 -12.19 -7.54
N LYS A 52 50.48 -11.42 -6.57
CA LYS A 52 51.90 -11.49 -6.23
C LYS A 52 52.15 -11.12 -4.76
N GLN A 53 52.87 -12.02 -4.11
CA GLN A 53 53.36 -12.02 -2.74
C GLN A 53 54.85 -11.68 -2.80
N THR A 54 55.35 -10.84 -1.89
CA THR A 54 56.77 -10.80 -1.52
C THR A 54 56.92 -10.46 -0.04
N SER A 55 57.83 -11.19 0.59
CA SER A 55 58.01 -11.45 2.02
C SER A 55 59.16 -10.62 2.63
N THR A 56 59.54 -11.03 3.86
CA THR A 56 60.68 -10.65 4.74
C THR A 56 60.39 -9.55 5.76
N GLY A 57 60.58 -9.70 7.08
CA GLY A 57 61.10 -10.82 7.89
C GLY A 57 61.52 -10.33 9.29
N HIS A 58 61.54 -11.26 10.26
CA HIS A 58 62.23 -11.28 11.57
C HIS A 58 61.39 -11.30 12.88
N SER A 59 61.71 -12.34 13.68
CA SER A 59 61.13 -12.94 14.91
C SER A 59 61.73 -12.32 16.21
N PRO A 60 61.72 -12.94 17.44
CA PRO A 60 61.11 -14.19 17.96
C PRO A 60 60.55 -14.18 19.42
N ALA A 61 59.99 -15.35 19.80
CA ALA A 61 59.94 -16.04 21.12
C ALA A 61 58.79 -15.73 22.11
N SER A 62 58.22 -16.66 22.91
CA SER A 62 57.96 -18.12 22.94
C SER A 62 56.90 -18.34 24.09
N PRO A 63 56.68 -19.51 24.74
CA PRO A 63 55.45 -20.31 24.58
C PRO A 63 54.68 -20.61 25.91
N SER A 64 53.43 -21.07 25.84
CA SER A 64 52.87 -21.95 26.90
C SER A 64 51.63 -22.73 26.46
N LEU A 65 51.61 -24.00 26.83
CA LEU A 65 50.68 -25.10 26.52
C LEU A 65 49.54 -25.26 27.56
N TYR A 66 48.56 -26.13 27.22
CA TYR A 66 47.56 -26.81 28.08
C TYR A 66 46.34 -25.98 28.53
N SER A 67 45.07 -26.40 28.47
CA SER A 67 44.38 -27.70 28.25
C SER A 67 42.90 -27.46 27.86
N PRO A 68 42.19 -28.45 27.28
CA PRO A 68 40.76 -28.36 26.95
C PRO A 68 39.89 -28.79 28.14
N SER A 69 38.83 -28.04 28.47
CA SER A 69 37.76 -28.54 29.35
C SER A 69 36.44 -28.65 28.58
N LEU A 70 36.06 -29.89 28.28
CA LEU A 70 34.68 -30.27 27.97
C LEU A 70 33.81 -30.14 29.22
N SER A 71 32.63 -29.53 29.09
CA SER A 71 31.43 -29.78 29.92
C SER A 71 30.24 -28.95 29.41
N PRO A 72 28.98 -29.36 29.65
CA PRO A 72 28.14 -29.95 28.62
C PRO A 72 27.14 -28.98 28.01
N ALA A 73 26.70 -29.30 26.80
CA ALA A 73 25.56 -28.71 26.14
C ALA A 73 24.29 -28.86 27.01
N THR A 74 23.85 -27.77 27.63
CA THR A 74 22.44 -27.62 28.01
C THR A 74 21.67 -27.21 26.76
N ALA A 75 20.79 -28.12 26.35
CA ALA A 75 20.00 -28.05 25.15
C ALA A 75 19.24 -26.72 25.01
N ALA A 76 19.28 -26.18 23.80
CA ALA A 76 18.56 -25.01 23.38
C ALA A 76 17.05 -25.15 23.64
N VAL A 77 16.54 -24.32 24.56
CA VAL A 77 15.13 -23.94 24.58
C VAL A 77 15.07 -22.56 23.91
N SER A 78 14.33 -22.48 22.78
CA SER A 78 13.73 -21.29 22.14
C SER A 78 13.98 -21.15 20.64
N SER A 79 13.74 -22.20 19.85
CA SER A 79 13.64 -22.09 18.38
C SER A 79 12.22 -21.72 17.94
N SER A 80 11.80 -20.49 18.28
CA SER A 80 10.66 -19.81 17.60
C SER A 80 10.91 -18.32 17.34
N SER A 81 12.05 -17.78 17.80
CA SER A 81 12.44 -16.37 17.63
C SER A 81 13.30 -16.11 16.37
N SER A 82 13.96 -17.12 15.82
CA SER A 82 14.91 -16.93 14.70
C SER A 82 14.24 -16.48 13.39
N ILE A 83 13.07 -17.03 13.05
CA ILE A 83 12.31 -16.66 11.83
C ILE A 83 11.74 -15.24 11.94
N ARG A 84 11.29 -14.84 13.14
CA ARG A 84 10.70 -13.51 13.41
C ARG A 84 11.75 -12.41 13.26
N ASN A 85 12.96 -12.64 13.78
CA ASN A 85 14.05 -11.67 13.67
C ASN A 85 14.59 -11.59 12.23
N GLY A 86 14.57 -12.70 11.49
CA GLY A 86 14.96 -12.75 10.08
C GLY A 86 14.03 -11.97 9.15
N PHE A 87 12.71 -12.18 9.26
CA PHE A 87 11.74 -11.49 8.39
C PHE A 87 11.71 -9.98 8.63
N VAL A 88 11.71 -9.54 9.90
CA VAL A 88 11.73 -8.10 10.22
C VAL A 88 13.01 -7.46 9.72
N SER A 89 14.17 -8.10 9.94
CA SER A 89 15.45 -7.61 9.43
C SER A 89 15.47 -7.53 7.90
N TRP A 90 14.96 -8.56 7.21
CA TRP A 90 14.81 -8.56 5.75
C TRP A 90 13.92 -7.41 5.26
N TYR A 91 12.76 -7.20 5.88
CA TYR A 91 11.84 -6.12 5.50
C TYR A 91 12.46 -4.74 5.74
N LEU A 92 13.15 -4.55 6.87
CA LEU A 92 13.89 -3.33 7.16
C LEU A 92 15.00 -3.09 6.13
N GLY A 93 15.75 -4.15 5.76
CA GLY A 93 16.76 -4.09 4.72
C GLY A 93 16.18 -3.71 3.35
N MET A 94 14.99 -4.22 2.99
CA MET A 94 14.30 -3.81 1.77
C MET A 94 13.85 -2.35 1.81
N ILE A 95 13.34 -1.88 2.95
CA ILE A 95 12.97 -0.47 3.14
C ILE A 95 14.18 0.46 2.95
N GLU A 96 15.38 0.02 3.30
CA GLU A 96 16.62 0.78 3.13
C GLU A 96 17.15 0.70 1.70
N ALA A 97 17.16 -0.49 1.10
CA ALA A 97 17.67 -0.70 -0.25
C ALA A 97 16.77 -0.11 -1.34
N ARG A 98 15.44 -0.20 -1.19
CA ARG A 98 14.44 0.24 -2.19
C ARG A 98 13.22 0.89 -1.52
N PRO A 99 13.39 2.05 -0.85
CA PRO A 99 12.40 2.63 0.05
C PRO A 99 11.02 2.86 -0.57
N ILE A 100 10.97 3.38 -1.80
CA ILE A 100 9.70 3.72 -2.46
C ILE A 100 8.99 2.43 -2.91
N LEU A 101 9.71 1.53 -3.58
CA LEU A 101 9.16 0.30 -4.11
C LEU A 101 8.60 -0.59 -2.99
N THR A 102 9.37 -0.81 -1.92
CA THR A 102 8.91 -1.65 -0.80
C THR A 102 7.67 -1.07 -0.15
N LYS A 103 7.64 0.23 0.15
CA LYS A 103 6.47 0.90 0.74
C LYS A 103 5.25 0.86 -0.18
N SER A 104 5.46 0.99 -1.49
CA SER A 104 4.41 0.91 -2.51
C SER A 104 3.79 -0.48 -2.56
N LEU A 105 4.60 -1.53 -2.65
CA LEU A 105 4.10 -2.90 -2.64
C LEU A 105 3.37 -3.23 -1.33
N THR A 106 3.90 -2.81 -0.19
CA THR A 106 3.25 -3.03 1.11
C THR A 106 1.94 -2.26 1.23
N ALA A 107 1.87 -1.02 0.75
CA ALA A 107 0.64 -0.26 0.70
C ALA A 107 -0.41 -0.94 -0.19
N GLY A 108 -0.02 -1.39 -1.38
CA GLY A 108 -0.90 -2.18 -2.26
C GLY A 108 -1.48 -3.41 -1.57
N ALA A 109 -0.64 -4.19 -0.88
CA ALA A 109 -1.08 -5.36 -0.12
C ALA A 109 -2.06 -5.00 1.01
N ILE A 110 -1.81 -3.91 1.74
CA ILE A 110 -2.69 -3.45 2.83
C ILE A 110 -4.06 -3.03 2.27
N PHE A 111 -4.09 -2.28 1.17
CA PHE A 111 -5.35 -1.88 0.54
C PHE A 111 -6.12 -3.06 -0.06
N THR A 112 -5.43 -4.06 -0.63
CA THR A 112 -6.04 -5.33 -1.05
C THR A 112 -6.69 -6.03 0.14
N ALA A 113 -5.96 -6.17 1.25
CA ALA A 113 -6.48 -6.81 2.45
C ALA A 113 -7.68 -6.04 3.03
N ALA A 114 -7.58 -4.72 3.10
CA ALA A 114 -8.65 -3.84 3.59
C ALA A 114 -9.92 -4.01 2.75
N ASP A 115 -9.78 -4.03 1.43
CA ASP A 115 -10.91 -4.16 0.53
C ASP A 115 -11.54 -5.55 0.61
N ILE A 116 -10.75 -6.64 0.61
CA ILE A 116 -11.26 -8.01 0.81
C ILE A 116 -12.01 -8.12 2.14
N SER A 117 -11.42 -7.65 3.24
CA SER A 117 -12.08 -7.68 4.56
C SER A 117 -13.37 -6.86 4.56
N SER A 118 -13.37 -5.68 3.92
CA SER A 118 -14.57 -4.85 3.82
C SER A 118 -15.68 -5.50 3.00
N GLN A 119 -15.32 -6.17 1.90
CA GLN A 119 -16.25 -6.91 1.07
C GLN A 119 -16.81 -8.09 1.87
N GLN A 120 -15.98 -8.82 2.60
CA GLN A 120 -16.45 -9.90 3.47
C GLN A 120 -17.45 -9.39 4.52
N ILE A 121 -17.15 -8.29 5.22
CA ILE A 121 -18.05 -7.73 6.26
C ILE A 121 -19.42 -7.32 5.69
N ILE A 122 -19.48 -6.71 4.50
CA ILE A 122 -20.74 -6.27 3.86
C ILE A 122 -21.49 -7.42 3.20
N THR A 123 -20.76 -8.37 2.62
CA THR A 123 -21.27 -9.41 1.72
C THR A 123 -21.60 -10.73 2.45
N LEU A 124 -21.65 -10.75 3.78
CA LEU A 124 -22.12 -11.92 4.57
C LEU A 124 -23.59 -12.32 4.30
N SER A 125 -24.29 -11.67 3.37
CA SER A 125 -25.48 -12.23 2.71
C SER A 125 -25.09 -13.25 1.63
N SER A 126 -24.53 -14.39 2.08
CA SER A 126 -24.42 -15.76 1.53
C SER A 126 -24.45 -16.10 0.02
N SER A 127 -24.45 -15.18 -0.94
CA SER A 127 -24.49 -15.53 -2.39
C SER A 127 -23.77 -14.58 -3.35
N ASP A 128 -23.14 -13.51 -2.85
CA ASP A 128 -22.42 -12.57 -3.71
C ASP A 128 -20.91 -12.89 -3.76
N SER A 129 -20.35 -12.91 -4.97
CA SER A 129 -18.93 -13.13 -5.23
C SER A 129 -18.08 -11.88 -4.94
N LEU A 130 -16.79 -12.08 -4.59
CA LEU A 130 -15.84 -10.98 -4.44
C LEU A 130 -15.69 -10.15 -5.73
N ASP A 131 -15.80 -8.82 -5.62
CA ASP A 131 -15.53 -7.88 -6.70
C ASP A 131 -14.01 -7.68 -6.83
N LEU A 132 -13.37 -8.53 -7.62
CA LEU A 132 -11.93 -8.47 -7.87
C LEU A 132 -11.50 -7.21 -8.62
N ILE A 133 -12.38 -6.60 -9.42
CA ILE A 133 -12.07 -5.35 -10.13
C ILE A 133 -11.94 -4.22 -9.11
N ARG A 134 -12.86 -4.17 -8.13
CA ARG A 134 -12.76 -3.24 -7.01
C ARG A 134 -11.50 -3.48 -6.18
N THR A 135 -11.18 -4.74 -5.87
CA THR A 135 -9.94 -5.08 -5.14
C THR A 135 -8.72 -4.60 -5.90
N LEU A 136 -8.67 -4.79 -7.22
CA LEU A 136 -7.55 -4.36 -8.06
C LEU A 136 -7.41 -2.83 -8.09
N ARG A 137 -8.51 -2.08 -8.14
CA ARG A 137 -8.47 -0.60 -8.04
C ARG A 137 -7.88 -0.16 -6.70
N MET A 138 -8.29 -0.79 -5.60
CA MET A 138 -7.77 -0.48 -4.26
C MET A 138 -6.29 -0.85 -4.14
N ALA A 139 -5.89 -2.01 -4.66
CA ALA A 139 -4.49 -2.43 -4.73
C ALA A 139 -3.64 -1.41 -5.52
N GLY A 140 -4.14 -0.98 -6.68
CA GLY A 140 -3.49 0.02 -7.53
C GLY A 140 -3.38 1.38 -6.84
N TYR A 141 -4.42 1.84 -6.14
CA TYR A 141 -4.36 3.05 -5.34
C TYR A 141 -3.29 2.97 -4.25
N GLY A 142 -3.25 1.86 -3.51
CA GLY A 142 -2.22 1.62 -2.49
C GLY A 142 -0.82 1.66 -3.08
N MET A 143 -0.62 0.97 -4.21
CA MET A 143 0.69 0.79 -4.83
C MET A 143 1.21 2.05 -5.52
N PHE A 144 0.40 2.70 -6.36
CA PHE A 144 0.87 3.78 -7.21
C PHE A 144 0.67 5.17 -6.61
N ILE A 145 -0.27 5.32 -5.68
CA ILE A 145 -0.65 6.61 -5.12
C ILE A 145 -0.25 6.70 -3.65
N SER A 146 -0.89 5.90 -2.77
CA SER A 146 -0.71 6.01 -1.31
C SER A 146 0.73 5.73 -0.87
N GLY A 147 1.35 4.67 -1.38
CA GLY A 147 2.72 4.28 -1.00
C GLY A 147 3.77 5.36 -1.30
N PRO A 148 3.90 5.80 -2.57
CA PRO A 148 4.80 6.89 -2.93
C PRO A 148 4.44 8.21 -2.23
N SER A 149 3.16 8.59 -2.18
CA SER A 149 2.74 9.86 -1.59
C SER A 149 3.07 9.92 -0.11
N LEU A 150 2.79 8.86 0.67
CA LEU A 150 3.12 8.80 2.09
C LEU A 150 4.63 8.81 2.32
N HIS A 151 5.41 8.14 1.46
CA HIS A 151 6.86 8.20 1.53
C HIS A 151 7.35 9.65 1.44
N PHE A 152 6.94 10.39 0.40
CA PHE A 152 7.36 11.77 0.24
C PHE A 152 6.81 12.69 1.32
N TRP A 153 5.54 12.50 1.71
CA TRP A 153 4.88 13.28 2.76
C TRP A 153 5.60 13.20 4.09
N PHE A 154 5.81 11.99 4.62
CA PHE A 154 6.45 11.83 5.93
C PHE A 154 7.90 12.31 5.93
N ASN A 155 8.63 12.13 4.82
CA ASN A 155 9.97 12.69 4.67
C ASN A 155 9.94 14.23 4.65
N PHE A 156 9.04 14.84 3.86
CA PHE A 156 8.87 16.29 3.81
C PHE A 156 8.56 16.87 5.19
N VAL A 157 7.54 16.34 5.87
CA VAL A 157 7.13 16.80 7.20
C VAL A 157 8.25 16.62 8.23
N SER A 158 9.02 15.53 8.14
CA SER A 158 10.17 15.31 9.03
C SER A 158 11.33 16.27 8.77
N ARG A 159 11.49 16.77 7.54
CA ARG A 159 12.53 17.76 7.20
C ARG A 159 12.13 19.16 7.67
N VAL A 160 10.87 19.56 7.45
CA VAL A 160 10.36 20.89 7.84
C VAL A 160 10.18 20.98 9.35
N LEU A 161 9.74 19.90 9.99
CA LEU A 161 9.48 19.82 11.42
C LEU A 161 10.28 18.66 12.03
N PRO A 162 11.59 18.80 12.27
CA PRO A 162 12.45 17.68 12.69
C PRO A 162 12.19 17.22 14.13
N LYS A 163 11.70 18.11 15.00
CA LYS A 163 11.49 17.78 16.42
C LYS A 163 10.34 16.78 16.63
N ARG A 164 10.41 16.03 17.73
CA ARG A 164 9.40 15.03 18.16
C ARG A 164 8.77 15.38 19.50
N ASP A 165 8.85 16.64 19.91
CA ASP A 165 8.09 17.17 21.04
C ASP A 165 6.59 17.22 20.70
N VAL A 166 5.77 17.36 21.74
CA VAL A 166 4.30 17.31 21.62
C VAL A 166 3.78 18.46 20.73
N LEU A 167 4.32 19.67 20.90
CA LEU A 167 3.90 20.83 20.11
C LEU A 167 4.23 20.65 18.62
N THR A 168 5.45 20.21 18.30
CA THR A 168 5.82 19.92 16.91
C THR A 168 4.97 18.79 16.33
N THR A 169 4.62 17.79 17.13
CA THR A 169 3.72 16.69 16.71
C THR A 169 2.35 17.25 16.32
N PHE A 170 1.76 18.14 17.13
CA PHE A 170 0.50 18.80 16.78
C PHE A 170 0.60 19.65 15.52
N LYS A 171 1.72 20.35 15.29
CA LYS A 171 1.95 21.09 14.03
C LYS A 171 1.95 20.17 12.81
N LYS A 172 2.60 19.00 12.90
CA LYS A 172 2.62 17.98 11.84
C LYS A 172 1.21 17.45 11.56
N MET A 173 0.45 17.17 12.61
CA MET A 173 -0.93 16.72 12.50
C MET A 173 -1.83 17.77 11.85
N ALA A 174 -1.72 19.04 12.27
CA ALA A 174 -2.48 20.14 11.68
C ALA A 174 -2.19 20.29 10.18
N LEU A 175 -0.91 20.16 9.77
CA LEU A 175 -0.53 20.18 8.36
C LEU A 175 -1.11 18.97 7.60
N GLY A 176 -1.13 17.80 8.23
CA GLY A 176 -1.78 16.59 7.72
C GLY A 176 -3.27 16.80 7.48
N GLN A 177 -3.99 17.28 8.48
CA GLN A 177 -5.44 17.49 8.43
C GLN A 177 -5.86 18.61 7.48
N ALA A 178 -5.07 19.68 7.39
CA ALA A 178 -5.41 20.84 6.56
C ALA A 178 -5.06 20.66 5.07
N ILE A 179 -4.00 19.89 4.76
CA ILE A 179 -3.45 19.80 3.41
C ILE A 179 -3.51 18.37 2.88
N TYR A 180 -2.76 17.46 3.51
CA TYR A 180 -2.58 16.13 2.96
C TYR A 180 -3.88 15.30 2.95
N GLY A 181 -4.63 15.31 4.05
CA GLY A 181 -5.90 14.58 4.19
C GLY A 181 -6.92 14.98 3.12
N PRO A 182 -7.26 16.27 2.96
CA PRO A 182 -8.19 16.74 1.93
C PRO A 182 -7.73 16.40 0.51
N ILE A 183 -6.45 16.63 0.19
CA ILE A 183 -5.90 16.33 -1.15
C ILE A 183 -6.01 14.83 -1.43
N MET A 184 -5.52 13.97 -0.53
CA MET A 184 -5.51 12.54 -0.75
C MET A 184 -6.93 11.94 -0.77
N THR A 185 -7.84 12.46 0.03
CA THR A 185 -9.26 12.03 0.01
C THR A 185 -9.91 12.42 -1.32
N GLY A 186 -9.64 13.63 -1.82
CA GLY A 186 -10.09 14.07 -3.14
C GLY A 186 -9.53 13.19 -4.27
N VAL A 187 -8.23 12.95 -4.27
CA VAL A 187 -7.55 12.06 -5.23
C VAL A 187 -8.14 10.65 -5.20
N PHE A 188 -8.37 10.10 -4.01
CA PHE A 188 -8.98 8.79 -3.85
C PHE A 188 -10.37 8.71 -4.47
N PHE A 189 -11.23 9.69 -4.20
CA PHE A 189 -12.57 9.73 -4.78
C PHE A 189 -12.55 9.93 -6.28
N SER A 190 -11.75 10.87 -6.79
CA SER A 190 -11.64 11.15 -8.22
C SER A 190 -11.09 9.96 -9.00
N LEU A 191 -10.03 9.31 -8.50
CA LEU A 191 -9.45 8.14 -9.16
C LEU A 191 -10.44 6.98 -9.19
N ASN A 192 -11.09 6.68 -8.07
CA ASN A 192 -12.04 5.57 -8.03
C ASN A 192 -13.26 5.82 -8.92
N ALA A 193 -13.76 7.06 -8.97
CA ALA A 193 -14.86 7.44 -9.86
C ALA A 193 -14.45 7.38 -11.35
N GLY A 194 -13.27 7.90 -11.69
CA GLY A 194 -12.73 7.81 -13.05
C GLY A 194 -12.51 6.37 -13.50
N LEU A 195 -11.97 5.50 -12.63
CA LEU A 195 -11.82 4.07 -12.89
C LEU A 195 -13.16 3.29 -12.90
N GLN A 196 -14.26 3.92 -12.49
CA GLN A 196 -15.62 3.41 -12.65
C GLN A 196 -16.26 3.89 -13.96
N GLY A 197 -15.58 4.74 -14.73
CA GLY A 197 -16.07 5.32 -15.98
C GLY A 197 -16.99 6.52 -15.79
N GLU A 198 -16.98 7.16 -14.62
CA GLU A 198 -17.74 8.39 -14.38
C GLU A 198 -17.14 9.57 -15.17
N THR A 199 -18.02 10.42 -15.70
CA THR A 199 -17.66 11.68 -16.37
C THR A 199 -17.14 12.71 -15.37
N GLY A 200 -16.44 13.74 -15.84
CA GLY A 200 -15.94 14.81 -14.97
C GLY A 200 -17.02 15.49 -14.12
N ALA A 201 -18.24 15.65 -14.66
CA ALA A 201 -19.37 16.20 -13.93
C ALA A 201 -19.86 15.28 -12.80
N GLU A 202 -19.93 13.97 -13.06
CA GLU A 202 -20.30 12.95 -12.06
C GLU A 202 -19.25 12.85 -10.96
N ILE A 203 -17.96 12.87 -11.33
CA ILE A 203 -16.83 12.90 -10.37
C ILE A 203 -16.97 14.12 -9.45
N PHE A 204 -17.22 15.30 -10.01
CA PHE A 204 -17.37 16.52 -9.22
C PHE A 204 -18.58 16.47 -8.29
N ALA A 205 -19.71 15.94 -8.76
CA ALA A 205 -20.90 15.74 -7.93
C ALA A 205 -20.62 14.76 -6.78
N ARG A 206 -19.88 13.67 -7.04
CA ARG A 206 -19.45 12.70 -6.03
C ARG A 206 -18.53 13.35 -4.99
N LEU A 207 -17.55 14.14 -5.42
CA LEU A 207 -16.67 14.89 -4.51
C LEU A 207 -17.47 15.83 -3.61
N LYS A 208 -18.41 16.61 -4.17
CA LYS A 208 -19.28 17.48 -3.35
C LYS A 208 -20.11 16.70 -2.34
N ARG A 209 -20.60 15.51 -2.72
CA ARG A 209 -21.42 14.66 -1.85
C ARG A 209 -20.62 14.00 -0.74
N ASP A 210 -19.45 13.44 -1.05
CA ASP A 210 -18.74 12.53 -0.14
C ASP A 210 -17.54 13.15 0.58
N LEU A 211 -16.87 14.15 -0.02
CA LEU A 211 -15.61 14.66 0.51
C LEU A 211 -15.78 15.24 1.91
N ILE A 212 -16.75 16.13 2.10
CA ILE A 212 -16.98 16.80 3.38
C ILE A 212 -17.43 15.82 4.47
N PRO A 213 -18.41 14.93 4.24
CA PRO A 213 -18.75 13.88 5.21
C PRO A 213 -17.55 13.00 5.58
N THR A 214 -16.74 12.58 4.61
CA THR A 214 -15.56 11.74 4.87
C THR A 214 -14.50 12.46 5.71
N LEU A 215 -14.21 13.72 5.41
CA LEU A 215 -13.28 14.52 6.21
C LEU A 215 -13.81 14.75 7.63
N LYS A 216 -15.11 15.02 7.79
CA LYS A 216 -15.73 15.21 9.11
C LYS A 216 -15.60 13.97 9.98
N SER A 217 -15.91 12.78 9.47
CA SER A 217 -15.77 11.56 10.26
C SER A 217 -14.31 11.20 10.52
N GLY A 218 -13.42 11.60 9.62
CA GLY A 218 -11.98 11.42 9.78
C GLY A 218 -11.37 12.33 10.85
N VAL A 219 -12.02 13.43 11.22
CA VAL A 219 -11.43 14.49 12.07
C VAL A 219 -11.09 14.02 13.48
N VAL A 220 -11.72 12.96 13.98
CA VAL A 220 -11.39 12.37 15.29
C VAL A 220 -10.41 11.21 15.12
N TYR A 221 -10.66 10.36 14.12
CA TYR A 221 -9.86 9.16 13.88
C TYR A 221 -8.42 9.48 13.49
N TRP A 222 -8.23 10.32 12.48
CA TRP A 222 -6.91 10.58 11.90
C TRP A 222 -5.96 11.30 12.84
N PRO A 223 -6.37 12.31 13.64
CA PRO A 223 -5.46 12.91 14.61
C PRO A 223 -4.88 11.94 15.64
N ILE A 224 -5.66 10.94 16.09
CA ILE A 224 -5.15 9.92 17.02
C ILE A 224 -4.09 9.07 16.32
N CYS A 225 -4.38 8.61 15.10
CA CYS A 225 -3.45 7.85 14.27
C CYS A 225 -2.18 8.64 13.94
N ASP A 226 -2.31 9.91 13.57
CA ASP A 226 -1.22 10.80 13.23
C ASP A 226 -0.36 11.09 14.46
N PHE A 227 -0.96 11.31 15.64
CA PHE A 227 -0.23 11.49 16.88
C PHE A 227 0.66 10.27 17.17
N ILE A 228 0.08 9.06 17.12
CA ILE A 228 0.83 7.82 17.33
C ILE A 228 1.98 7.70 16.32
N THR A 229 1.68 7.95 15.05
CA THR A 229 2.63 7.83 13.94
C THR A 229 3.79 8.82 14.08
N PHE A 230 3.51 10.09 14.33
CA PHE A 230 4.53 11.13 14.41
C PHE A 230 5.30 11.12 15.72
N LYS A 231 4.67 10.73 16.84
CA LYS A 231 5.33 10.70 18.16
C LYS A 231 6.20 9.47 18.35
N PHE A 232 5.68 8.28 18.03
CA PHE A 232 6.34 7.01 18.43
C PHE A 232 7.03 6.28 17.27
N ILE A 233 6.62 6.49 16.03
CA ILE A 233 7.11 5.70 14.89
C ILE A 233 8.28 6.41 14.18
N PRO A 234 9.39 5.71 13.87
CA PRO A 234 10.48 6.29 13.08
C PRO A 234 10.02 6.55 11.64
N VAL A 235 10.51 7.63 11.02
CA VAL A 235 10.04 8.14 9.71
C VAL A 235 9.98 7.06 8.63
N ARG A 236 10.96 6.15 8.60
CA ARG A 236 11.02 5.06 7.62
C ARG A 236 9.83 4.08 7.69
N LEU A 237 9.20 3.94 8.86
CA LEU A 237 8.05 3.06 9.11
C LEU A 237 6.70 3.80 9.19
N GLN A 238 6.69 5.14 9.20
CA GLN A 238 5.45 5.92 9.25
C GLN A 238 4.49 5.62 8.09
N PRO A 239 4.94 5.46 6.82
CA PRO A 239 4.08 5.04 5.72
C PRO A 239 3.40 3.68 5.96
N LEU A 240 4.11 2.73 6.57
CA LEU A 240 3.56 1.41 6.88
C LEU A 240 2.43 1.55 7.90
N VAL A 241 2.71 2.20 9.03
CA VAL A 241 1.74 2.37 10.12
C VAL A 241 0.53 3.18 9.68
N SER A 242 0.74 4.25 8.90
CA SER A 242 -0.35 5.07 8.36
C SER A 242 -1.27 4.26 7.43
N ASN A 243 -0.72 3.45 6.52
CA ASN A 243 -1.55 2.55 5.69
C ASN A 243 -2.26 1.48 6.54
N SER A 244 -1.64 0.97 7.61
CA SER A 244 -2.31 0.05 8.54
C SER A 244 -3.50 0.70 9.25
N PHE A 245 -3.42 1.99 9.58
CA PHE A 245 -4.58 2.74 10.04
C PHE A 245 -5.63 2.89 8.92
N SER A 246 -5.24 3.11 7.67
CA SER A 246 -6.19 3.09 6.54
C SER A 246 -6.97 1.78 6.41
N PHE A 247 -6.35 0.64 6.73
CA PHE A 247 -7.06 -0.65 6.80
C PHE A 247 -8.16 -0.64 7.87
N LEU A 248 -7.83 -0.21 9.09
CA LEU A 248 -8.81 -0.13 10.18
C LEU A 248 -9.91 0.88 9.89
N TRP A 249 -9.55 2.03 9.32
CA TRP A 249 -10.50 3.04 8.83
C TRP A 249 -11.49 2.44 7.83
N THR A 250 -10.98 1.66 6.87
CA THR A 250 -11.81 1.01 5.84
C THR A 250 -12.81 0.05 6.47
N ILE A 251 -12.38 -0.76 7.44
CA ILE A 251 -13.28 -1.65 8.19
C ILE A 251 -14.34 -0.83 8.95
N TYR A 252 -13.93 0.24 9.64
CA TYR A 252 -14.84 1.09 10.40
C TYR A 252 -15.92 1.72 9.53
N ILE A 253 -15.56 2.38 8.43
CA ILE A 253 -16.55 3.02 7.54
C ILE A 253 -17.50 2.00 6.92
N THR A 254 -16.98 0.81 6.60
CA THR A 254 -17.76 -0.30 6.08
C THR A 254 -18.76 -0.81 7.10
N TYR A 255 -18.32 -1.01 8.34
CA TYR A 255 -19.18 -1.42 9.44
C TYR A 255 -20.29 -0.39 9.69
N MET A 256 -19.93 0.89 9.81
CA MET A 256 -20.91 1.96 10.01
C MET A 256 -21.94 2.03 8.86
N ALA A 257 -21.50 1.85 7.61
CA ALA A 257 -22.41 1.80 6.48
C ALA A 257 -23.34 0.58 6.51
N SER A 258 -22.89 -0.56 7.06
CA SER A 258 -23.73 -1.75 7.22
C SER A 258 -24.82 -1.57 8.27
N LEU A 259 -24.53 -0.85 9.36
CA LEU A 259 -25.51 -0.51 10.39
C LEU A 259 -26.58 0.44 9.85
N GLU A 260 -26.17 1.50 9.15
CA GLU A 260 -27.08 2.46 8.53
C GLU A 260 -28.07 1.76 7.56
N LYS A 261 -27.58 0.77 6.80
CA LYS A 261 -28.44 -0.03 5.91
C LYS A 261 -29.47 -0.86 6.69
N ALA A 262 -29.04 -1.50 7.78
CA ALA A 262 -29.92 -2.35 8.60
C ALA A 262 -31.03 -1.53 9.30
N ASP A 263 -30.72 -0.31 9.74
CA ASP A 263 -31.71 0.54 10.40
C ASP A 263 -32.75 1.10 9.41
N VAL A 264 -32.34 1.45 8.19
CA VAL A 264 -33.28 1.83 7.11
C VAL A 264 -34.21 0.69 6.75
N GLU A 265 -33.70 -0.55 6.69
CA GLU A 265 -34.50 -1.74 6.38
C GLU A 265 -35.60 -1.97 7.44
N LYS A 266 -35.25 -1.87 8.73
CA LYS A 266 -36.22 -1.98 9.84
C LYS A 266 -37.32 -0.92 9.75
N ILE A 267 -36.96 0.35 9.50
CA ILE A 267 -37.93 1.45 9.37
C ILE A 267 -38.88 1.23 8.18
N SER A 268 -38.42 0.57 7.11
CA SER A 268 -39.27 0.29 5.94
C SER A 268 -40.23 -0.88 6.10
N THR A 269 -40.01 -1.74 7.11
CA THR A 269 -40.83 -2.92 7.39
C THR A 269 -41.88 -2.71 8.49
N ASP A 270 -41.78 -1.60 9.25
CA ASP A 270 -42.73 -1.15 10.27
C ASP A 270 -43.73 -0.12 9.70
#